data_AF-R9JQM0-F1
#
_entry.id   AF-R9JQM0-F1
#
_cell.length_a   1.000
_cell.length_b   1.000
_cell.length_c   1.000
_cell.angle_alpha   90.00
_cell.angle_beta   90.00
_cell.angle_gamma   90.00
#
_symmetry.space_group_name_H-M   'P 1'
#
loop_
_entity.id
_entity.type
_entity.pdbx_description
1 polymer ?
#
loop_
_entity_poly.entity_id
_entity_poly.type
_entity_poly.pdbx_seq_one_letter_code
_entity_poly.pdbx_strand_id
1 'polypeptide(L)'
;MTKKILEALANENLQLVKQCIDHNSETSQEMIKLGKLRTAFEEALSDGEKEAFQNLKDTCDGVSLNYATERFITGFRLGMLMMTEVFAGSDELIVH
;
A
#
# COMPACT_ATOMS: atom_id res chain seq x y z
N MET A 1 20.46 21.89 -9.82
CA MET A 1 19.11 22.09 -10.39
C MET A 1 18.17 21.22 -9.59
N THR A 2 17.34 21.80 -8.74
CA THR A 2 16.42 21.07 -7.86
C THR A 2 15.38 20.40 -8.75
N LYS A 3 15.39 19.07 -8.87
CA LYS A 3 14.35 18.35 -9.63
C LYS A 3 13.00 18.61 -8.96
N LYS A 4 12.04 19.12 -9.73
CA LYS A 4 10.67 19.36 -9.28
C LYS A 4 9.96 18.03 -9.04
N ILE A 5 9.20 17.92 -7.95
CA ILE A 5 8.48 16.69 -7.56
C ILE A 5 7.47 16.33 -8.65
N LEU A 6 6.83 17.33 -9.29
CA LEU A 6 5.91 17.11 -10.40
C LEU A 6 6.61 16.56 -11.65
N GLU A 7 7.83 17.01 -11.95
CA GLU A 7 8.65 16.44 -13.04
C GLU A 7 9.06 15.00 -12.72
N ALA A 8 9.38 14.70 -11.47
CA ALA A 8 9.68 13.33 -11.03
C ALA A 8 8.44 12.43 -11.16
N LEU A 9 7.24 12.94 -10.88
CA LEU A 9 5.99 12.22 -11.11
C LEU A 9 5.75 11.93 -12.59
N ALA A 10 5.86 12.96 -13.44
CA ALA A 10 5.59 12.85 -14.88
C ALA A 10 6.52 11.87 -15.59
N ASN A 11 7.75 11.71 -15.08
CA ASN A 11 8.74 10.78 -15.61
C ASN A 11 8.72 9.41 -14.90
N GLU A 12 7.67 9.09 -14.14
CA GLU A 12 7.52 7.83 -13.40
C GLU A 12 8.67 7.52 -12.42
N ASN A 13 9.39 8.56 -12.00
CA ASN A 13 10.54 8.45 -11.10
C ASN A 13 10.13 8.52 -9.61
N LEU A 14 8.83 8.63 -9.31
CA LEU A 14 8.27 8.53 -7.96
C LEU A 14 7.83 7.09 -7.68
N GLN A 15 8.80 6.22 -7.36
CA GLN A 15 8.48 4.85 -6.96
C GLN A 15 8.10 4.78 -5.47
N LEU A 16 6.79 4.75 -5.18
CA LEU A 16 6.25 4.63 -3.81
C LEU A 16 5.71 3.22 -3.48
N VAL A 17 5.98 2.26 -4.36
CA VAL A 17 5.66 0.82 -4.28
C VAL A 17 4.19 0.45 -4.51
N LYS A 18 3.90 -0.11 -5.70
CA LYS A 18 3.64 -1.57 -5.91
C LYS A 18 3.64 -1.92 -7.41
N GLN A 19 4.20 -3.08 -7.76
CA GLN A 19 3.89 -3.77 -9.02
C GLN A 19 2.46 -4.32 -8.95
N CYS A 20 1.65 -4.06 -9.98
CA CYS A 20 0.40 -4.78 -10.17
C CYS A 20 0.71 -6.27 -10.35
N ILE A 21 0.09 -7.12 -9.55
CA ILE A 21 0.08 -8.57 -9.76
C ILE A 21 -1.09 -8.83 -10.71
N ASP A 22 -0.79 -9.29 -11.91
CA ASP A 22 -1.82 -9.74 -12.86
C ASP A 22 -2.65 -10.87 -12.22
N HIS A 23 -3.97 -10.80 -12.37
CA HIS A 23 -4.89 -11.82 -11.87
C HIS A 23 -4.63 -13.21 -12.47
N ASN A 24 -4.05 -13.27 -13.68
CA ASN A 24 -3.69 -14.53 -14.32
C ASN A 24 -2.22 -14.94 -14.08
N SER A 25 -1.48 -14.19 -13.27
CA SER A 25 -0.10 -14.56 -12.93
C SER A 25 -0.04 -15.83 -12.09
N GLU A 26 1.08 -16.54 -12.18
CA GLU A 26 1.40 -17.66 -11.28
C GLU A 26 1.28 -17.24 -9.80
N THR A 27 1.65 -16.00 -9.49
CA THR A 27 1.51 -15.44 -8.14
C THR A 27 0.05 -15.38 -7.67
N SER A 28 -0.87 -14.97 -8.54
CA SER A 28 -2.31 -14.96 -8.23
C SER A 28 -2.85 -16.38 -8.01
N GLN A 29 -2.41 -17.35 -8.80
CA GLN A 29 -2.80 -18.75 -8.62
C GLN A 29 -2.29 -19.34 -7.30
N GLU A 30 -1.03 -19.08 -6.93
CA GLU A 30 -0.48 -19.50 -5.64
C GLU A 30 -1.19 -18.81 -4.46
N MET A 31 -1.61 -17.53 -4.59
CA MET A 31 -2.42 -16.87 -3.57
C MET A 31 -3.79 -17.54 -3.37
N ILE A 32 -4.46 -17.96 -4.45
CA ILE A 32 -5.72 -18.70 -4.36
C ILE A 32 -5.52 -20.03 -3.63
N LYS A 33 -4.44 -20.75 -3.98
CA LYS A 33 -4.10 -22.03 -3.34
C LYS A 33 -3.78 -21.86 -1.85
N LEU A 34 -3.03 -20.82 -1.50
CA LEU A 34 -2.75 -20.46 -0.11
C LEU A 34 -4.05 -20.20 0.67
N GLY A 35 -5.00 -19.48 0.08
CA GLY A 35 -6.32 -19.24 0.68
C GLY A 35 -7.05 -20.54 1.03
N LYS A 36 -7.07 -21.50 0.10
CA LYS A 36 -7.69 -22.82 0.32
C LYS A 36 -6.98 -23.62 1.42
N LEU A 37 -5.64 -23.64 1.41
CA LEU A 37 -4.85 -24.33 2.42
C LEU A 37 -5.07 -23.74 3.82
N ARG A 38 -5.17 -22.41 3.92
CA ARG A 38 -5.44 -21.72 5.18
C ARG A 38 -6.80 -22.12 5.75
N THR A 39 -7.84 -22.18 4.92
CA THR A 39 -9.18 -22.63 5.35
C THR A 39 -9.15 -24.08 5.86
N ALA A 40 -8.55 -24.99 5.10
CA ALA A 40 -8.43 -26.38 5.51
C ALA A 40 -7.62 -26.55 6.81
N PHE A 41 -6.59 -25.73 7.00
CA PHE A 41 -5.81 -25.69 8.24
C PHE A 41 -6.66 -25.23 9.43
N GLU A 42 -7.40 -24.13 9.29
CA GLU A 42 -8.28 -23.58 10.33
C GLU A 42 -9.39 -24.56 10.76
N GLU A 43 -9.92 -25.33 9.81
CA GLU A 43 -10.91 -26.39 10.09
C GLU A 43 -10.33 -27.56 10.89
N ALA A 44 -9.04 -27.87 10.72
CA ALA A 44 -8.36 -28.97 11.40
C ALA A 44 -7.95 -28.65 12.85
N LEU A 45 -8.04 -27.39 13.28
CA LEU A 45 -7.68 -26.96 14.62
C LEU A 45 -8.73 -27.36 15.66
N SER A 46 -8.26 -27.73 16.86
CA SER A 46 -9.13 -27.83 18.04
C SER A 46 -9.61 -26.46 18.51
N ASP A 47 -10.62 -26.42 19.39
CA ASP A 47 -11.23 -25.16 19.82
C ASP A 47 -10.25 -24.22 20.55
N GLY A 48 -9.32 -24.76 21.34
CA GLY A 48 -8.26 -23.96 21.98
C GLY A 48 -7.20 -23.45 20.99
N GLU A 49 -6.91 -24.22 19.94
CA GLU A 49 -5.98 -23.81 18.88
C GLU A 49 -6.60 -22.74 17.96
N LYS A 50 -7.92 -22.77 17.75
CA LYS A 50 -8.65 -21.74 17.01
C LYS A 50 -8.56 -20.38 17.68
N GLU A 51 -8.63 -20.31 19.02
CA GLU A 51 -8.46 -19.04 19.74
C GLU A 51 -7.05 -18.45 19.52
N ALA A 52 -6.01 -19.28 19.64
CA ALA A 52 -4.64 -18.85 19.36
C ALA A 52 -4.46 -18.40 17.90
N PHE A 53 -5.07 -19.12 16.95
CA PHE A 53 -5.04 -18.79 15.53
C PHE A 53 -5.81 -17.49 15.22
N GLN A 54 -6.93 -17.23 15.90
CA GLN A 54 -7.68 -15.99 15.74
C GLN A 54 -6.89 -14.79 16.28
N ASN A 55 -6.25 -14.91 17.45
CA ASN A 55 -5.37 -13.87 17.98
C ASN A 55 -4.18 -13.56 17.03
N LEU A 56 -3.63 -14.60 16.37
CA LEU A 56 -2.62 -14.42 15.34
C LEU A 56 -3.17 -13.63 14.14
N LYS A 57 -4.37 -13.97 13.65
CA LYS A 57 -5.04 -13.25 12.54
C LYS A 57 -5.26 -11.78 12.90
N ASP A 58 -5.82 -11.51 14.07
CA ASP A 58 -6.10 -10.14 14.54
C ASP A 58 -4.81 -9.32 14.66
N THR A 59 -3.73 -9.94 15.14
CA THR A 59 -2.41 -9.29 15.22
C THR A 59 -1.85 -8.99 13.82
N CYS A 60 -1.94 -9.94 12.89
CA CYS A 60 -1.54 -9.75 11.50
C CYS A 60 -2.34 -8.64 10.80
N ASP A 61 -3.64 -8.56 11.06
CA ASP A 61 -4.52 -7.51 10.56
C ASP A 61 -4.12 -6.13 11.14
N GLY A 62 -3.79 -6.08 12.43
CA GLY A 62 -3.26 -4.88 13.08
C GLY A 62 -1.94 -4.39 12.47
N VAL A 63 -1.00 -5.31 12.19
CA VAL A 63 0.26 -4.98 11.49
C VAL A 63 -0.02 -4.45 10.08
N SER A 64 -0.93 -5.11 9.34
CA SER A 64 -1.32 -4.71 7.99
C SER A 64 -1.96 -3.32 7.98
N LEU A 65 -2.82 -3.03 8.96
CA LEU A 65 -3.44 -1.72 9.12
C LEU A 65 -2.40 -0.64 9.41
N ASN A 66 -1.50 -0.86 10.37
CA ASN A 66 -0.44 0.10 10.69
C ASN A 66 0.41 0.42 9.45
N TYR A 67 0.81 -0.62 8.71
CA TYR A 67 1.56 -0.45 7.46
C TYR A 67 0.78 0.33 6.40
N ALA A 68 -0.51 0.05 6.24
CA ALA A 68 -1.38 0.79 5.32
C ALA A 68 -1.53 2.27 5.72
N THR A 69 -1.68 2.55 7.03
CA THR A 69 -1.74 3.90 7.58
C THR A 69 -0.45 4.69 7.31
N GLU A 70 0.73 4.09 7.54
CA GLU A 70 2.02 4.73 7.26
C GLU A 70 2.18 5.07 5.78
N ARG A 71 1.80 4.16 4.88
CA ARG A 71 1.81 4.40 3.43
C ARG A 71 0.84 5.51 3.04
N PHE A 72 -0.36 5.52 3.60
CA PHE A 72 -1.34 6.59 3.37
C PHE A 72 -0.79 7.95 3.79
N ILE A 73 -0.22 8.05 5.00
CA ILE A 73 0.39 9.29 5.51
C ILE A 73 1.53 9.74 4.59
N THR A 74 2.37 8.81 4.15
CA THR A 74 3.49 9.11 3.25
C THR A 74 3.00 9.64 1.90
N GLY A 75 2.01 8.98 1.30
CA GLY A 75 1.39 9.43 0.05
C GLY A 75 0.68 10.78 0.19
N PHE A 76 -0.03 11.00 1.30
CA PHE A 76 -0.68 12.27 1.60
C PHE A 76 0.33 13.42 1.72
N ARG A 77 1.42 13.21 2.47
CA ARG A 77 2.51 14.20 2.59
C ARG A 77 3.13 14.54 1.25
N LEU A 78 3.35 13.54 0.39
CA LEU A 78 3.83 13.78 -0.96
C LEU A 78 2.85 14.62 -1.79
N GLY A 79 1.55 14.30 -1.72
CA GLY A 79 0.51 15.10 -2.38
C GLY A 79 0.52 16.56 -1.92
N MET A 80 0.67 16.79 -0.62
CA MET A 80 0.82 18.15 -0.07
C MET A 80 2.07 18.87 -0.62
N LEU A 81 3.21 18.18 -0.69
CA LEU A 81 4.44 18.75 -1.26
C LEU A 81 4.26 19.13 -2.74
N MET A 82 3.59 18.30 -3.52
CA MET A 82 3.25 18.61 -4.91
C MET A 82 2.36 19.85 -5.02
N MET A 83 1.33 19.97 -4.16
CA MET A 83 0.45 21.14 -4.15
C MET A 83 1.21 22.40 -3.74
N THR A 84 2.09 22.31 -2.74
CA THR A 84 2.96 23.43 -2.35
C THR A 84 3.88 23.84 -3.48
N GLU A 85 4.44 22.91 -4.25
CA GLU A 85 5.26 23.23 -5.42
C GLU A 85 4.49 24.01 -6.49
N VAL A 86 3.22 23.64 -6.74
CA VAL A 86 2.33 24.43 -7.60
C VAL A 86 2.21 25.84 -7.05
N PHE A 87 1.70 26.01 -5.83
CA PHE A 87 1.40 27.34 -5.27
C PHE A 87 2.66 28.21 -5.06
N ALA A 88 3.77 27.63 -4.62
CA ALA A 88 5.04 28.33 -4.45
C ALA A 88 5.66 28.77 -5.79
N GLY A 89 5.29 28.13 -6.91
CA GLY A 89 5.65 28.55 -8.27
C GLY A 89 4.55 29.31 -9.02
N SER A 90 3.40 29.59 -8.39
CA SER A 90 2.18 30.10 -9.07
C SER A 90 2.00 31.61 -9.02
N ASP A 91 2.68 32.37 -8.17
CA ASP A 91 2.53 33.84 -8.18
C ASP A 91 2.97 34.46 -9.53
N GLU A 92 3.87 33.80 -10.27
CA GLU A 92 4.32 34.25 -11.60
C GLU A 92 3.44 33.75 -12.76
N LEU A 93 2.52 32.81 -12.51
CA LEU A 93 1.60 32.24 -13.52
C LEU A 93 0.17 32.79 -13.39
N ILE A 94 -0.13 33.50 -12.30
CA ILE A 94 -1.37 34.25 -12.13
C ILE A 94 -1.25 35.55 -12.95
N VAL A 95 -1.96 35.62 -14.07
CA VAL A 95 -2.13 36.88 -14.81
C VAL A 95 -3.10 37.75 -14.00
N HIS A 96 -2.60 38.87 -13.44
CA HIS A 96 -3.44 39.92 -12.86
C HIS A 96 -4.13 40.78 -13.93
#